data_AF-A0A4U5PYP2-F1
#
_entry.id   AF-A0A4U5PYP2-F1
#
_cell.length_a   1.000
_cell.length_b   1.000
_cell.length_c   1.000
_cell.angle_alpha   90.00
_cell.angle_beta   90.00
_cell.angle_gamma   90.00
#
_symmetry.space_group_name_H-M   'P 1'
#
loop_
_entity.id
_entity.type
_entity.pdbx_description
1 polymer ?
#
loop_
_entity_poly.entity_id
_entity_poly.type
_entity_poly.pdbx_seq_one_letter_code
_entity_poly.pdbx_strand_id
1 'polypeptide(L)'
;MPDVIEYFLSNFTRGFESNSVSNPTSILNGINISLSDTRIRLDVKGELQYLSYNTNRSTLWWEPKDKCSVYNPCGNFGSCNLYNKVACRCLPGFEPKSPENWKNDDFSSGCSRSSDLCVKRNTFLGLRTMKFGQPDTVFEVEDEKQCSEECSKCQCQAYSFVKGKVNLRRDIPLNKTCLIWRDDDLKDLQEEYSYVGPDLFVRVAISDIESKAKSCEPCGINVIPYPLSNGSDCGDPMYSSFYCDKSTGKLSFKTHNGTYNVTTINQDTRTFVIQEKDVDDCNASTRGQIRKFNTSFPFKMNASKRWCDSNVSSQGLVEIVIGWEPPQEPVCSSSSDCDDWSNSTCNKKGNGTARCLCNSNFWWDGNALNCVHGEHSISCLKPQK
;
A
#
# COMPACT_ATOMS: atom_id res chain seq x y z
N MET A 1 -18.51 -8.29 -4.79
CA MET A 1 -19.49 -9.27 -4.29
C MET A 1 -20.70 -9.21 -5.20
N PRO A 2 -21.30 -10.34 -5.63
CA PRO A 2 -22.52 -10.32 -6.45
C PRO A 2 -23.70 -9.72 -5.69
N ASP A 3 -24.56 -8.94 -6.37
CA ASP A 3 -25.72 -8.25 -5.78
C ASP A 3 -26.65 -9.20 -5.00
N VAL A 4 -26.79 -10.46 -5.45
CA VAL A 4 -27.59 -11.48 -4.78
C VAL A 4 -27.04 -11.81 -3.38
N ILE A 5 -25.73 -11.82 -3.20
CA ILE A 5 -25.08 -12.09 -1.91
C ILE A 5 -25.23 -10.88 -0.99
N GLU A 6 -25.07 -9.66 -1.53
CA GLU A 6 -25.31 -8.43 -0.79
C GLU A 6 -26.75 -8.35 -0.25
N TYR A 7 -27.72 -8.76 -1.07
CA TYR A 7 -29.13 -8.85 -0.68
C TYR A 7 -29.37 -9.88 0.44
N PHE A 8 -28.75 -11.07 0.35
CA PHE A 8 -28.89 -12.08 1.41
C PHE A 8 -28.30 -11.59 2.73
N LEU A 9 -27.10 -11.00 2.70
CA LEU A 9 -26.41 -10.53 3.92
C LEU A 9 -27.08 -9.30 4.55
N SER A 10 -27.70 -8.42 3.76
CA SER A 10 -28.39 -7.22 4.28
C SER A 10 -29.73 -7.51 4.97
N ASN A 11 -30.35 -8.68 4.73
CA ASN A 11 -31.65 -9.03 5.30
C ASN A 11 -31.59 -9.76 6.65
N PHE A 12 -30.42 -10.20 7.13
CA PHE A 12 -30.31 -10.90 8.42
C PHE A 12 -30.47 -9.99 9.65
N THR A 13 -30.48 -8.67 9.47
CA THR A 13 -30.63 -7.69 10.56
C THR A 13 -32.10 -7.38 10.91
N ARG A 14 -33.07 -7.89 10.15
CA ARG A 14 -34.50 -7.76 10.47
C ARG A 14 -35.04 -9.12 10.90
N GLY A 15 -35.33 -9.26 12.20
CA GLY A 15 -36.13 -10.39 12.69
C GLY A 15 -37.48 -10.37 11.99
N PHE A 16 -37.77 -11.39 11.19
CA PHE A 16 -39.10 -11.58 10.62
C PHE A 16 -39.99 -12.20 11.70
N GLU A 17 -40.92 -11.40 12.25
CA GLU A 17 -42.11 -11.97 12.86
C GLU A 17 -42.91 -12.67 11.76
N SER A 18 -43.08 -13.98 11.92
CA SER A 18 -43.77 -14.82 10.95
C SER A 18 -45.25 -14.43 10.88
N ASN A 19 -45.63 -13.57 9.95
CA ASN A 19 -47.01 -13.51 9.46
C ASN A 19 -47.04 -12.99 8.01
N SER A 20 -47.54 -13.84 7.12
CA SER A 20 -47.79 -13.65 5.69
C SER A 20 -46.55 -13.64 4.77
N VAL A 21 -46.29 -14.81 4.17
CA VAL A 21 -45.36 -14.99 3.04
C VAL A 21 -45.96 -14.32 1.81
N SER A 22 -45.54 -13.09 1.51
CA SER A 22 -45.56 -12.57 0.14
C SER A 22 -44.22 -12.92 -0.52
N ASN A 23 -44.27 -13.62 -1.65
CA ASN A 23 -43.10 -14.00 -2.46
C ASN A 23 -42.07 -12.85 -2.53
N PRO A 24 -40.78 -13.09 -2.23
CA PRO A 24 -39.74 -12.06 -2.24
C PRO A 24 -39.39 -11.53 -3.65
N THR A 25 -40.10 -11.98 -4.68
CA THR A 25 -39.92 -11.53 -6.07
C THR A 25 -40.29 -10.07 -6.32
N SER A 26 -40.98 -9.39 -5.40
CA SER A 26 -41.46 -8.01 -5.62
C SER A 26 -40.46 -6.89 -5.29
N ILE A 27 -39.28 -7.20 -4.72
CA ILE A 27 -38.28 -6.17 -4.36
C ILE A 27 -37.10 -6.10 -5.36
N LEU A 28 -37.01 -7.05 -6.30
CA LEU A 28 -35.96 -7.11 -7.35
C LEU A 28 -36.48 -6.65 -8.73
N ASN A 29 -37.07 -5.45 -8.80
CA ASN A 29 -37.44 -4.85 -10.09
C ASN A 29 -36.18 -4.40 -10.86
N GLY A 30 -35.60 -5.31 -11.64
CA GLY A 30 -34.63 -4.97 -12.69
C GLY A 30 -33.42 -5.90 -12.86
N ILE A 31 -33.32 -6.99 -12.09
CA ILE A 31 -32.27 -8.01 -12.26
C ILE A 31 -32.97 -9.36 -12.49
N ASN A 32 -32.82 -9.92 -13.69
CA ASN A 32 -33.35 -11.23 -14.04
C ASN A 32 -32.46 -12.33 -13.42
N ILE A 33 -32.43 -12.40 -12.08
CA ILE A 33 -31.66 -13.40 -11.34
C ILE A 33 -32.50 -14.66 -11.29
N SER A 34 -32.18 -15.63 -12.14
CA SER A 34 -32.72 -16.99 -12.00
C SER A 34 -32.15 -17.59 -10.72
N LEU A 35 -32.88 -17.45 -9.61
CA LEU A 35 -32.54 -18.05 -8.31
C LEU A 35 -32.74 -19.57 -8.31
N SER A 36 -33.39 -20.12 -9.33
CA SER A 36 -33.55 -21.56 -9.51
C SER A 36 -32.18 -22.23 -9.58
N ASP A 37 -32.02 -23.32 -8.83
CA ASP A 37 -30.83 -24.17 -8.89
C ASP A 37 -29.54 -23.47 -8.45
N THR A 38 -29.63 -22.51 -7.51
CA THR A 38 -28.47 -21.88 -6.86
C THR A 38 -28.45 -22.16 -5.35
N ARG A 39 -27.26 -22.20 -4.74
CA ARG A 39 -27.11 -22.46 -3.29
C ARG A 39 -25.95 -21.67 -2.70
N ILE A 40 -26.16 -21.12 -1.51
CA ILE A 40 -25.08 -20.64 -0.64
C ILE A 40 -24.76 -21.74 0.39
N ARG A 41 -23.47 -22.03 0.60
CA ARG A 41 -23.00 -23.02 1.56
C ARG A 41 -21.77 -22.50 2.28
N LEU A 42 -21.69 -22.68 3.59
CA LEU A 42 -20.44 -22.64 4.33
C LEU A 42 -19.75 -24.01 4.19
N ASP A 43 -18.57 -24.05 3.58
CA ASP A 43 -17.78 -25.26 3.45
C ASP A 43 -17.04 -25.60 4.75
N VAL A 44 -16.56 -26.84 4.88
CA VAL A 44 -15.82 -27.32 6.06
C VAL A 44 -14.51 -26.57 6.31
N LYS A 45 -13.99 -25.88 5.28
CA LYS A 45 -12.82 -24.98 5.40
C LYS A 45 -13.16 -23.59 5.93
N GLY A 46 -14.45 -23.30 6.18
CA GLY A 46 -14.91 -21.97 6.58
C GLY A 46 -15.12 -21.00 5.41
N GLU A 47 -15.12 -21.50 4.17
CA GLU A 47 -15.38 -20.69 2.97
C GLU A 47 -16.89 -20.60 2.70
N LEU A 48 -17.43 -19.38 2.60
CA LEU A 48 -18.78 -19.15 2.12
C LEU A 48 -18.79 -19.23 0.60
N GLN A 49 -19.48 -20.19 0.02
CA GLN A 49 -19.51 -20.47 -1.42
C GLN A 49 -20.91 -20.26 -1.99
N TYR A 50 -20.99 -19.62 -3.16
CA TYR A 50 -22.19 -19.49 -3.97
C TYR A 50 -22.08 -20.37 -5.23
N LEU A 51 -22.99 -21.32 -5.36
CA LEU A 51 -22.96 -22.41 -6.34
C LEU A 51 -24.15 -22.32 -7.29
N SER A 52 -23.96 -22.75 -8.54
CA SER A 52 -25.02 -22.94 -9.53
C SER A 52 -25.04 -24.38 -10.05
N TYR A 53 -26.20 -25.04 -9.94
CA TYR A 53 -26.41 -26.41 -10.42
C TYR A 53 -26.68 -26.46 -11.93
N ASN A 54 -27.16 -25.37 -12.54
CA ASN A 54 -27.33 -25.26 -14.00
C ASN A 54 -26.00 -25.33 -14.78
N THR A 55 -24.89 -25.07 -14.09
CA THR A 55 -23.53 -25.03 -14.65
C THR A 55 -22.65 -26.13 -14.05
N ASN A 56 -23.17 -27.36 -13.98
CA ASN A 56 -22.42 -28.53 -13.50
C ASN A 56 -21.79 -28.33 -12.10
N ARG A 57 -22.52 -27.70 -11.17
CA ARG A 57 -22.05 -27.32 -9.81
C ARG A 57 -20.81 -26.43 -9.80
N SER A 58 -20.65 -25.53 -10.76
CA SER A 58 -19.57 -24.54 -10.71
C SER A 58 -19.76 -23.56 -9.54
N THR A 59 -18.66 -23.26 -8.86
CA THR A 59 -18.59 -22.18 -7.87
C THR A 59 -18.59 -20.85 -8.60
N LEU A 60 -19.62 -20.04 -8.39
CA LEU A 60 -19.75 -18.72 -8.99
C LEU A 60 -19.03 -17.64 -8.18
N TRP A 61 -18.94 -17.82 -6.87
CA TRP A 61 -18.29 -16.88 -5.95
C TRP A 61 -17.97 -17.55 -4.61
N TRP A 62 -16.93 -17.10 -3.91
CA TRP A 62 -16.61 -17.55 -2.56
C TRP A 62 -15.88 -16.48 -1.75
N GLU A 63 -15.92 -16.57 -0.41
CA GLU A 63 -15.09 -15.78 0.53
C GLU A 63 -14.67 -16.61 1.76
N PRO A 64 -13.49 -16.35 2.36
CA PRO A 64 -12.44 -15.45 1.86
C PRO A 64 -11.80 -16.05 0.61
N LYS A 65 -11.74 -15.30 -0.49
CA LYS A 65 -11.20 -15.80 -1.76
C LYS A 65 -9.67 -15.79 -1.84
N ASP A 66 -9.06 -14.97 -1.00
CA ASP A 66 -7.62 -14.74 -0.94
C ASP A 66 -7.22 -14.23 0.46
N LYS A 67 -5.92 -14.06 0.67
CA LYS A 67 -5.35 -13.64 1.96
C LYS A 67 -5.81 -12.26 2.43
N CYS A 68 -6.14 -11.35 1.50
CA CYS A 68 -6.63 -10.02 1.83
C CYS A 68 -8.15 -9.96 2.04
N SER A 69 -8.85 -11.03 1.71
CA SER A 69 -10.30 -11.16 1.91
C SER A 69 -10.66 -11.79 3.27
N VAL A 70 -9.67 -12.31 3.99
CA VAL A 70 -9.79 -12.64 5.42
C VAL A 70 -10.07 -11.37 6.21
N TYR A 71 -10.86 -11.46 7.28
CA TYR A 71 -11.13 -10.31 8.16
C TYR A 71 -9.84 -9.79 8.81
N ASN A 72 -9.63 -8.49 8.69
CA ASN A 72 -8.54 -7.68 9.22
C ASN A 72 -7.15 -8.35 9.15
N PRO A 73 -6.69 -8.75 7.94
CA PRO A 73 -5.56 -9.66 7.80
C PRO A 73 -4.23 -8.99 8.15
N CYS A 74 -4.17 -7.66 8.09
CA CYS A 74 -2.99 -6.85 8.41
C CYS A 74 -3.13 -6.06 9.71
N GLY A 75 -4.20 -6.31 10.48
CA GLY A 75 -4.52 -5.55 11.69
C GLY A 75 -4.81 -4.07 11.42
N ASN A 76 -5.03 -3.32 12.51
CA ASN A 76 -5.37 -1.90 12.43
C ASN A 76 -4.23 -1.09 11.81
N PHE A 77 -4.55 -0.10 10.96
CA PHE A 77 -3.58 0.74 10.24
C PHE A 77 -2.55 -0.04 9.40
N GLY A 78 -2.81 -1.33 9.11
CA GLY A 78 -2.07 -2.14 8.17
C GLY A 78 -2.89 -2.35 6.90
N SER A 79 -2.28 -2.14 5.73
CA SER A 79 -2.91 -2.36 4.42
C SER A 79 -2.49 -3.69 3.82
N CYS A 80 -3.44 -4.36 3.17
CA CYS A 80 -3.24 -5.61 2.47
C CYS A 80 -3.14 -5.41 0.96
N ASN A 81 -2.14 -6.02 0.33
CA ASN A 81 -2.00 -6.08 -1.12
C ASN A 81 -1.60 -7.49 -1.55
N LEU A 82 -2.49 -8.14 -2.32
CA LEU A 82 -2.32 -9.52 -2.78
C LEU A 82 -1.17 -9.71 -3.76
N TYR A 83 -0.76 -8.62 -4.40
CA TYR A 83 0.29 -8.63 -5.40
C TYR A 83 1.68 -8.43 -4.81
N ASN A 84 1.78 -8.17 -3.50
CA ASN A 84 3.05 -8.07 -2.81
C ASN A 84 3.48 -9.45 -2.27
N LYS A 85 4.76 -9.78 -2.39
CA LYS A 85 5.38 -10.94 -1.73
C LYS A 85 5.01 -11.05 -0.25
N VAL A 86 5.08 -9.92 0.48
CA VAL A 86 4.57 -9.78 1.84
C VAL A 86 3.30 -8.94 1.75
N ALA A 87 2.16 -9.55 2.02
CA ALA A 87 0.86 -8.94 1.72
C ALA A 87 0.58 -7.69 2.57
N CYS A 88 1.13 -7.62 3.78
CA CYS A 88 0.82 -6.60 4.76
C CYS A 88 1.93 -5.58 4.95
N ARG A 89 1.56 -4.31 5.06
CA ARG A 89 2.45 -3.21 5.45
C ARG A 89 1.71 -2.16 6.25
N CYS A 90 2.44 -1.44 7.09
CA CYS A 90 1.89 -0.28 7.80
C CYS A 90 1.69 0.91 6.85
N LEU A 91 0.68 1.72 7.12
CA LEU A 91 0.52 3.02 6.46
C LEU A 91 1.73 3.94 6.77
N PRO A 92 2.09 4.88 5.88
CA PRO A 92 3.13 5.87 6.18
C PRO A 92 2.85 6.64 7.47
N GLY A 93 3.87 6.74 8.34
CA GLY A 93 3.76 7.32 9.68
C GLY A 93 3.33 6.33 10.78
N PHE A 94 3.16 5.05 10.45
CA PHE A 94 2.83 3.99 11.40
C PHE A 94 3.89 2.88 11.38
N GLU A 95 4.09 2.24 12.53
CA GLU A 95 5.05 1.16 12.72
C GLU A 95 4.35 -0.09 13.28
N PRO A 96 4.87 -1.31 13.02
CA PRO A 96 4.31 -2.54 13.59
C PRO A 96 4.25 -2.48 15.12
N LYS A 97 3.09 -2.81 15.72
CA LYS A 97 2.97 -2.90 17.19
C LYS A 97 3.85 -3.99 17.79
N SER A 98 4.04 -5.08 17.05
CA SER A 98 4.94 -6.17 17.39
C SER A 98 5.88 -6.46 16.21
N PRO A 99 7.06 -5.81 16.15
CA PRO A 99 8.02 -6.02 15.08
C PRO A 99 8.50 -7.47 14.95
N GLU A 100 8.54 -8.22 16.06
CA GLU A 100 8.91 -9.64 16.06
C GLU A 100 7.86 -10.52 15.38
N ASN A 101 6.58 -10.30 15.69
CA ASN A 101 5.48 -11.01 15.02
C ASN A 101 5.43 -10.65 13.53
N TRP A 102 5.62 -9.38 13.20
CA TRP A 102 5.62 -8.89 11.82
C TRP A 102 6.71 -9.54 10.97
N LYS A 103 7.89 -9.82 11.55
CA LYS A 103 8.98 -10.55 10.89
C LYS A 103 8.67 -12.03 10.66
N ASN A 104 7.72 -12.58 11.41
CA ASN A 104 7.27 -13.97 11.33
C ASN A 104 5.95 -14.11 10.56
N ASP A 105 5.60 -13.12 9.72
CA ASP A 105 4.36 -13.05 8.94
C ASP A 105 3.05 -13.07 9.78
N ASP A 106 3.14 -12.71 11.06
CA ASP A 106 1.98 -12.45 11.92
C ASP A 106 1.70 -10.94 12.02
N PHE A 107 0.71 -10.49 11.25
CA PHE A 107 0.31 -9.09 11.15
C PHE A 107 -0.89 -8.74 12.02
N SER A 108 -1.40 -9.70 12.81
CA SER A 108 -2.66 -9.57 13.56
C SER A 108 -2.70 -8.39 14.54
N SER A 109 -1.53 -8.03 15.09
CA SER A 109 -1.39 -6.90 16.02
C SER A 109 -1.59 -5.53 15.35
N GLY A 110 -1.47 -5.47 14.02
CA GLY A 110 -1.53 -4.22 13.26
C GLY A 110 -0.38 -3.26 13.57
N CYS A 111 -0.61 -2.01 13.21
CA CYS A 111 0.34 -0.92 13.32
C CYS A 111 -0.13 0.12 14.34
N SER A 112 0.82 0.85 14.90
CA SER A 112 0.60 1.98 15.79
C SER A 112 1.35 3.19 15.27
N ARG A 113 0.76 4.35 15.48
CA ARG A 113 1.44 5.64 15.34
C ARG A 113 2.41 5.85 16.49
N SER A 114 3.50 6.57 16.23
CA SER A 114 4.47 6.97 17.25
C SER A 114 4.13 8.32 17.90
N SER A 115 3.21 9.08 17.32
CA SER A 115 2.87 10.46 17.73
C SER A 115 1.43 10.62 18.22
N ASP A 116 1.25 11.44 19.26
CA ASP A 116 -0.08 11.92 19.71
C ASP A 116 -0.64 12.96 18.73
N LEU A 117 -1.69 12.59 18.00
CA LEU A 117 -2.28 13.46 16.98
C LEU A 117 -2.96 14.71 17.58
N CYS A 118 -3.43 14.69 18.81
CA CYS A 118 -4.13 15.85 19.37
C CYS A 118 -3.26 17.05 19.76
N VAL A 119 -1.94 16.85 19.84
CA VAL A 119 -0.99 17.87 20.33
C VAL A 119 -0.18 18.46 19.18
N LYS A 120 0.10 17.68 18.15
CA LYS A 120 0.95 18.08 17.02
C LYS A 120 0.14 18.68 15.87
N ARG A 121 0.84 19.39 14.97
CA ARG A 121 0.27 19.77 13.67
C ARG A 121 0.07 18.51 12.84
N ASN A 122 -1.16 18.27 12.40
CA ASN A 122 -1.53 17.11 11.60
C ASN A 122 -1.96 17.52 10.21
N THR A 123 -1.94 16.54 9.33
CA THR A 123 -2.51 16.62 8.00
C THR A 123 -3.23 15.30 7.69
N PHE A 124 -3.80 15.21 6.51
CA PHE A 124 -4.43 13.99 6.01
C PHE A 124 -3.63 13.43 4.84
N LEU A 125 -3.16 12.19 5.00
CA LEU A 125 -2.55 11.40 3.94
C LEU A 125 -3.65 10.80 3.05
N GLY A 126 -3.70 11.22 1.79
CA GLY A 126 -4.64 10.70 0.81
C GLY A 126 -4.15 9.39 0.19
N LEU A 127 -4.82 8.28 0.53
CA LEU A 127 -4.61 6.96 -0.05
C LEU A 127 -5.69 6.69 -1.10
N ARG A 128 -5.27 6.40 -2.33
CA ARG A 128 -6.18 6.28 -3.47
C ARG A 128 -6.68 4.85 -3.66
N THR A 129 -7.92 4.71 -4.12
CA THR A 129 -8.51 3.41 -4.52
C THR A 129 -8.42 2.32 -3.44
N MET A 130 -8.85 2.67 -2.22
CA MET A 130 -8.79 1.79 -1.07
C MET A 130 -10.10 1.02 -0.87
N LYS A 131 -9.98 -0.18 -0.32
CA LYS A 131 -11.05 -0.80 0.46
C LYS A 131 -10.73 -0.62 1.94
N PHE A 132 -11.78 -0.48 2.74
CA PHE A 132 -11.71 -0.26 4.17
C PHE A 132 -12.90 -0.94 4.85
N GLY A 133 -12.77 -1.15 6.16
CA GLY A 133 -13.81 -1.69 7.02
C GLY A 133 -14.97 -0.71 7.26
N GLN A 134 -15.89 -1.11 8.13
CA GLN A 134 -17.06 -0.30 8.45
C GLN A 134 -16.66 1.03 9.13
N PRO A 135 -17.22 2.18 8.73
CA PRO A 135 -17.02 3.46 9.40
C PRO A 135 -17.89 3.57 10.66
N ASP A 136 -17.48 4.45 11.58
CA ASP A 136 -18.24 4.75 12.80
C ASP A 136 -19.44 5.65 12.52
N THR A 137 -19.28 6.58 11.58
CA THR A 137 -20.33 7.54 11.21
C THR A 137 -20.41 7.72 9.70
N VAL A 138 -21.65 7.81 9.22
CA VAL A 138 -21.99 8.06 7.81
C VAL A 138 -23.03 9.17 7.75
N PHE A 139 -22.78 10.21 6.97
CA PHE A 139 -23.73 11.32 6.78
C PHE A 139 -23.58 11.94 5.39
N GLU A 140 -24.61 12.66 4.95
CA GLU A 140 -24.62 13.34 3.65
C GLU A 140 -23.87 14.67 3.72
N VAL A 141 -23.16 15.01 2.64
CA VAL A 141 -22.35 16.22 2.54
C VAL A 141 -22.47 16.83 1.14
N GLU A 142 -22.16 18.12 1.00
CA GLU A 142 -22.13 18.77 -0.31
C GLU A 142 -20.78 18.60 -1.01
N ASP A 143 -19.69 18.55 -0.24
CA ASP A 143 -18.33 18.45 -0.73
C ASP A 143 -17.40 17.70 0.24
N GLU A 144 -16.17 17.46 -0.19
CA GLU A 144 -15.14 16.80 0.61
C GLU A 144 -14.65 17.66 1.79
N LYS A 145 -14.76 18.99 1.69
CA LYS A 145 -14.26 19.91 2.72
C LYS A 145 -15.03 19.71 4.02
N GLN A 146 -16.34 19.49 3.95
CA GLN A 146 -17.17 19.17 5.11
C GLN A 146 -16.69 17.90 5.83
N CYS A 147 -16.24 16.86 5.09
CA CYS A 147 -15.63 15.68 5.70
C CYS A 147 -14.34 16.01 6.44
N SER A 148 -13.47 16.78 5.79
CA SER A 148 -12.18 17.18 6.37
C SER A 148 -12.37 18.02 7.63
N GLU A 149 -13.34 18.94 7.65
CA GLU A 149 -13.66 19.78 8.80
C GLU A 149 -14.24 18.95 9.96
N GLU A 150 -15.17 18.05 9.69
CA GLU A 150 -15.72 17.17 10.72
C GLU A 150 -14.68 16.20 11.27
N CYS A 151 -13.82 15.68 10.40
CA CYS A 151 -12.70 14.85 10.78
C CYS A 151 -11.53 15.66 11.35
N SER A 152 -11.57 17.01 11.38
CA SER A 152 -10.53 17.81 12.03
C SER A 152 -10.59 17.74 13.56
N LYS A 153 -11.69 17.20 14.12
CA LYS A 153 -11.81 16.87 15.55
C LYS A 153 -10.81 15.79 15.95
N CYS A 154 -10.26 15.96 17.15
CA CYS A 154 -9.17 15.16 17.73
C CYS A 154 -9.35 13.64 17.66
N GLN A 155 -10.58 13.17 17.87
CA GLN A 155 -10.89 11.75 17.86
C GLN A 155 -10.85 11.16 16.45
N CYS A 156 -11.01 11.94 15.39
CA CYS A 156 -11.06 11.36 14.05
C CYS A 156 -9.69 10.82 13.61
N GLN A 157 -9.67 9.56 13.18
CA GLN A 157 -8.49 8.90 12.62
C GLN A 157 -8.45 8.96 11.10
N ALA A 158 -9.60 8.91 10.43
CA ALA A 158 -9.67 8.96 8.97
C ALA A 158 -11.06 9.39 8.49
N TYR A 159 -11.12 9.85 7.24
CA TYR A 159 -12.38 10.03 6.52
C TYR A 159 -12.28 9.55 5.08
N SER A 160 -13.43 9.31 4.46
CA SER A 160 -13.56 9.06 3.03
C SER A 160 -14.77 9.83 2.49
N PHE A 161 -14.58 10.46 1.33
CA PHE A 161 -15.63 11.16 0.62
C PHE A 161 -16.07 10.32 -0.58
N VAL A 162 -17.31 9.84 -0.55
CA VAL A 162 -17.88 9.02 -1.60
C VAL A 162 -18.83 9.89 -2.43
N LYS A 163 -18.43 10.12 -3.69
CA LYS A 163 -19.29 10.77 -4.68
C LYS A 163 -20.49 9.86 -4.92
N GLY A 164 -21.70 10.40 -4.76
CA GLY A 164 -22.91 9.65 -5.05
C GLY A 164 -22.93 9.17 -6.51
N LYS A 165 -23.36 7.92 -6.74
CA LYS A 165 -23.54 7.40 -8.09
C LYS A 165 -24.74 8.09 -8.74
N VAL A 166 -24.65 8.38 -10.04
CA VAL A 166 -25.83 8.72 -10.83
C VAL A 166 -26.55 7.42 -11.15
N ASN A 167 -27.77 7.24 -10.65
CA ASN A 167 -28.61 6.15 -11.12
C ASN A 167 -28.99 6.43 -12.58
N LEU A 168 -28.26 5.83 -13.54
CA LEU A 168 -28.51 5.92 -14.99
C LEU A 168 -29.93 5.49 -15.42
N ARG A 169 -30.74 4.93 -14.50
CA ARG A 169 -32.12 4.51 -14.75
C ARG A 169 -33.19 5.46 -14.16
N ARG A 170 -32.84 6.41 -13.29
CA ARG A 170 -33.84 7.28 -12.62
C ARG A 170 -33.46 8.76 -12.49
N ASP A 171 -32.29 9.20 -12.95
CA ASP A 171 -31.82 10.59 -12.78
C ASP A 171 -31.97 11.12 -11.33
N ILE A 172 -31.86 10.23 -10.34
CA ILE A 172 -31.76 10.62 -8.93
C ILE A 172 -30.27 10.59 -8.61
N PRO A 173 -29.63 11.75 -8.38
CA PRO A 173 -28.28 11.79 -7.83
C PRO A 173 -28.34 11.07 -6.48
N LEU A 174 -27.55 10.02 -6.28
CA LEU A 174 -27.27 9.63 -4.91
C LEU A 174 -26.56 10.81 -4.24
N ASN A 175 -26.93 11.09 -2.99
CA ASN A 175 -26.29 12.13 -2.22
C ASN A 175 -24.82 11.77 -2.00
N LYS A 176 -23.93 12.77 -2.02
CA LYS A 176 -22.53 12.55 -1.66
C LYS A 176 -22.47 12.25 -0.18
N THR A 177 -21.65 11.29 0.20
CA THR A 177 -21.61 10.80 1.59
C THR A 177 -20.20 10.89 2.14
N CYS A 178 -20.17 11.18 3.43
CA CYS A 178 -18.98 11.21 4.24
C CYS A 178 -18.94 9.99 5.14
N LEU A 179 -17.80 9.30 5.18
CA LEU A 179 -17.51 8.18 6.05
C LEU A 179 -16.41 8.62 7.01
N ILE A 180 -16.58 8.45 8.31
CA ILE A 180 -15.60 8.87 9.34
C ILE A 180 -15.30 7.72 10.29
N TRP A 181 -14.02 7.58 10.63
CA TRP A 181 -13.48 6.71 11.67
C TRP A 181 -12.92 7.55 12.82
N ARG A 182 -13.29 7.21 14.06
CA ARG A 182 -12.96 7.92 15.31
C ARG A 182 -12.20 7.04 16.30
N ASP A 183 -12.37 5.73 16.23
CA ASP A 183 -11.66 4.82 17.11
C ASP A 183 -10.28 4.43 16.53
N ASP A 184 -9.39 3.90 17.37
CA ASP A 184 -8.03 3.43 16.99
C ASP A 184 -8.06 2.11 16.18
N ASP A 185 -9.11 1.89 15.39
CA ASP A 185 -9.44 0.60 14.78
C ASP A 185 -9.65 0.63 13.27
N LEU A 186 -9.04 1.60 12.56
CA LEU A 186 -9.05 1.62 11.10
C LEU A 186 -8.51 0.28 10.55
N LYS A 187 -9.43 -0.57 10.08
CA LYS A 187 -9.21 -2.00 9.78
C LYS A 187 -9.69 -2.37 8.39
N ASP A 188 -9.40 -3.61 8.00
CA ASP A 188 -9.80 -4.18 6.70
C ASP A 188 -9.32 -3.34 5.51
N LEU A 189 -8.15 -2.72 5.66
CA LEU A 189 -7.56 -1.91 4.60
C LEU A 189 -6.99 -2.81 3.52
N GLN A 190 -7.38 -2.57 2.27
CA GLN A 190 -6.86 -3.27 1.11
C GLN A 190 -6.56 -2.28 -0.02
N GLU A 191 -5.37 -2.43 -0.59
CA GLU A 191 -4.88 -1.67 -1.73
C GLU A 191 -5.39 -2.23 -3.05
N GLU A 192 -5.47 -1.36 -4.07
CA GLU A 192 -5.81 -1.72 -5.45
C GLU A 192 -7.12 -2.52 -5.60
N TYR A 193 -8.07 -2.34 -4.67
CA TYR A 193 -9.29 -3.15 -4.61
C TYR A 193 -10.16 -3.04 -5.88
N SER A 194 -10.11 -1.89 -6.58
CA SER A 194 -10.64 -1.73 -7.94
C SER A 194 -10.22 -0.38 -8.56
N TYR A 195 -10.37 -0.22 -9.88
CA TYR A 195 -10.19 1.07 -10.57
C TYR A 195 -11.17 2.18 -10.12
N VAL A 196 -12.15 1.86 -9.25
CA VAL A 196 -13.22 2.77 -8.80
C VAL A 196 -13.35 2.75 -7.27
N GLY A 197 -12.31 2.29 -6.56
CA GLY A 197 -12.30 2.35 -5.09
C GLY A 197 -12.34 3.80 -4.61
N PRO A 198 -13.05 4.12 -3.51
CA PRO A 198 -13.00 5.44 -2.91
C PRO A 198 -11.62 5.76 -2.33
N ASP A 199 -11.33 7.04 -2.20
CA ASP A 199 -10.11 7.53 -1.56
C ASP A 199 -10.30 7.58 -0.05
N LEU A 200 -9.25 7.25 0.70
CA LEU A 200 -9.20 7.27 2.15
C LEU A 200 -8.18 8.32 2.61
N PHE A 201 -8.60 9.21 3.49
CA PHE A 201 -7.77 10.28 4.03
C PHE A 201 -7.46 9.97 5.50
N VAL A 202 -6.24 9.53 5.76
CA VAL A 202 -5.82 9.10 7.10
C VAL A 202 -5.10 10.24 7.81
N ARG A 203 -5.52 10.55 9.03
CA ARG A 203 -4.89 11.58 9.84
C ARG A 203 -3.50 11.12 10.26
N VAL A 204 -2.50 11.95 9.99
CA VAL A 204 -1.10 11.71 10.36
C VAL A 204 -0.46 12.99 10.89
N ALA A 205 0.50 12.87 11.79
CA ALA A 205 1.30 14.00 12.19
C ALA A 205 2.19 14.42 11.02
N ILE A 206 2.32 15.74 10.78
CA ILE A 206 3.18 16.24 9.70
C ILE A 206 4.62 15.73 9.90
N SER A 207 5.08 15.69 11.15
CA SER A 207 6.41 15.17 11.52
C SER A 207 6.66 13.71 11.14
N ASP A 208 5.62 12.92 10.88
CA ASP A 208 5.76 11.48 10.67
C ASP A 208 5.79 11.14 9.16
N ILE A 209 5.42 12.10 8.31
CA ILE A 209 5.39 11.93 6.84
C ILE A 209 6.11 13.03 6.07
N GLU A 210 6.56 14.10 6.73
CA GLU A 210 7.35 15.14 6.07
C GLU A 210 8.68 14.58 5.55
N SER A 211 9.18 15.19 4.47
CA SER A 211 10.51 14.88 3.97
C SER A 211 11.53 15.18 5.08
N LYS A 212 12.22 14.14 5.54
CA LYS A 212 13.34 14.22 6.48
C LYS A 212 14.62 13.91 5.73
N ALA A 213 15.76 14.13 6.34
CA ALA A 213 17.02 13.79 5.69
C ALA A 213 17.08 12.29 5.26
N LYS A 214 16.37 11.43 6.00
CA LYS A 214 16.34 9.97 5.78
C LYS A 214 15.18 9.44 4.93
N SER A 215 14.23 10.28 4.51
CA SER A 215 13.07 9.83 3.72
C SER A 215 12.37 10.99 3.00
N CYS A 216 11.91 10.77 1.77
CA CYS A 216 11.06 11.72 1.04
C CYS A 216 9.61 11.73 1.54
N GLU A 217 8.83 12.73 1.07
CA GLU A 217 7.36 12.72 1.17
C GLU A 217 6.80 11.38 0.60
N PRO A 218 5.92 10.68 1.32
CA PRO A 218 5.31 9.45 0.86
C PRO A 218 4.55 9.61 -0.46
N CYS A 219 4.66 8.60 -1.33
CA CYS A 219 3.85 8.50 -2.54
C CYS A 219 2.73 7.48 -2.33
N GLY A 220 1.54 7.98 -1.97
CA GLY A 220 0.43 7.12 -1.53
C GLY A 220 0.84 6.31 -0.32
N ILE A 221 0.87 4.99 -0.46
CA ILE A 221 1.27 4.04 0.59
C ILE A 221 2.79 3.80 0.66
N ASN A 222 3.56 4.24 -0.35
CA ASN A 222 5.00 3.98 -0.41
C ASN A 222 5.80 5.08 0.29
N VAL A 223 6.51 4.72 1.36
CA VAL A 223 7.58 5.53 1.94
C VAL A 223 8.84 5.36 1.08
N ILE A 224 9.49 6.46 0.73
CA ILE A 224 10.67 6.46 -0.14
C ILE A 224 11.89 6.82 0.74
N PRO A 225 12.66 5.82 1.18
CA PRO A 225 13.80 6.04 2.08
C PRO A 225 15.00 6.59 1.32
N TYR A 226 15.85 7.35 2.01
CA TYR A 226 17.17 7.71 1.50
C TYR A 226 17.96 6.42 1.17
N PRO A 227 18.66 6.35 0.01
CA PRO A 227 18.97 7.44 -0.92
C PRO A 227 17.97 7.63 -2.06
N LEU A 228 16.90 6.84 -2.13
CA LEU A 228 15.95 6.90 -3.23
C LEU A 228 15.30 8.28 -3.32
N SER A 229 15.05 8.72 -4.56
CA SER A 229 14.56 10.06 -4.83
C SER A 229 13.46 10.04 -5.88
N ASN A 230 12.36 10.74 -5.59
CA ASN A 230 11.22 10.96 -6.49
C ASN A 230 11.05 12.43 -6.92
N GLY A 231 11.99 13.30 -6.53
CA GLY A 231 11.92 14.75 -6.69
C GLY A 231 13.28 15.40 -6.45
N SER A 232 13.41 16.69 -6.74
CA SER A 232 14.69 17.42 -6.56
C SER A 232 14.97 17.84 -5.12
N ASP A 233 13.98 17.72 -4.25
CA ASP A 233 13.92 18.22 -2.88
C ASP A 233 14.18 17.13 -1.82
N CYS A 234 14.41 15.88 -2.24
CA CYS A 234 14.66 14.77 -1.33
C CYS A 234 15.53 13.68 -1.96
N GLY A 235 16.16 12.87 -1.10
CA GLY A 235 17.02 11.75 -1.51
C GLY A 235 18.36 12.21 -2.10
N ASP A 236 19.04 11.32 -2.83
CA ASP A 236 20.28 11.64 -3.56
C ASP A 236 20.00 11.72 -5.08
N PRO A 237 20.47 12.77 -5.78
CA PRO A 237 20.28 12.92 -7.22
C PRO A 237 20.76 11.73 -8.07
N MET A 238 21.71 10.94 -7.59
CA MET A 238 22.13 9.72 -8.30
C MET A 238 21.06 8.62 -8.33
N TYR A 239 20.07 8.70 -7.43
CA TYR A 239 19.00 7.70 -7.26
C TYR A 239 17.64 8.26 -7.73
N SER A 240 17.63 9.37 -8.50
CA SER A 240 16.43 10.05 -9.00
C SER A 240 15.80 9.30 -10.19
N SER A 241 15.32 8.08 -9.94
CA SER A 241 14.67 7.22 -10.94
C SER A 241 13.21 6.89 -10.59
N PHE A 242 12.69 7.48 -9.51
CA PHE A 242 11.31 7.27 -9.08
C PHE A 242 10.44 8.45 -9.48
N TYR A 243 9.17 8.18 -9.74
CA TYR A 243 8.16 9.19 -10.07
C TYR A 243 6.89 8.89 -9.31
N CYS A 244 6.38 9.89 -8.60
CA CYS A 244 5.11 9.79 -7.91
C CYS A 244 4.00 10.44 -8.73
N ASP A 245 2.99 9.65 -9.11
CA ASP A 245 1.74 10.19 -9.63
C ASP A 245 0.82 10.56 -8.45
N LYS A 246 0.76 11.85 -8.11
CA LYS A 246 -0.08 12.34 -6.99
C LYS A 246 -1.59 12.14 -7.21
N SER A 247 -2.03 11.95 -8.45
CA SER A 247 -3.44 11.73 -8.76
C SER A 247 -3.88 10.30 -8.43
N THR A 248 -3.03 9.32 -8.75
CA THR A 248 -3.30 7.89 -8.51
C THR A 248 -2.66 7.35 -7.24
N GLY A 249 -1.75 8.11 -6.61
CA GLY A 249 -0.97 7.66 -5.45
C GLY A 249 0.01 6.53 -5.77
N LYS A 250 0.32 6.30 -7.06
CA LYS A 250 1.19 5.22 -7.51
C LYS A 250 2.62 5.70 -7.69
N LEU A 251 3.54 4.93 -7.12
CA LEU A 251 4.97 5.13 -7.27
C LEU A 251 5.46 4.29 -8.45
N SER A 252 6.21 4.92 -9.35
CA SER A 252 6.76 4.28 -10.54
C SER A 252 8.27 4.39 -10.58
N PHE A 253 8.94 3.36 -11.06
CA PHE A 253 10.38 3.33 -11.32
C PHE A 253 10.64 3.41 -12.82
N LYS A 254 11.46 4.38 -13.23
CA LYS A 254 11.81 4.63 -14.62
C LYS A 254 13.13 3.96 -14.96
N THR A 255 13.12 3.23 -16.07
CA THR A 255 14.31 2.62 -16.68
C THR A 255 14.47 3.11 -18.11
N HIS A 256 15.54 2.68 -18.78
CA HIS A 256 15.69 2.89 -20.23
C HIS A 256 14.60 2.21 -21.06
N ASN A 257 14.06 1.10 -20.57
CA ASN A 257 13.15 0.23 -21.33
C ASN A 257 11.67 0.51 -21.03
N GLY A 258 11.37 1.37 -20.06
CA GLY A 258 10.01 1.67 -19.66
C GLY A 258 9.88 2.12 -18.21
N THR A 259 8.63 2.33 -17.81
CA THR A 259 8.23 2.75 -16.47
C THR A 259 7.41 1.65 -15.84
N TYR A 260 7.75 1.27 -14.61
CA TYR A 260 7.17 0.11 -13.93
C TYR A 260 6.62 0.52 -12.56
N ASN A 261 5.49 -0.06 -12.16
CA ASN A 261 4.91 0.23 -10.85
C ASN A 261 5.77 -0.39 -9.76
N VAL A 262 6.09 0.41 -8.75
CA VAL A 262 6.78 -0.03 -7.53
C VAL A 262 5.74 -0.47 -6.52
N THR A 263 5.83 -1.71 -6.09
CA THR A 263 4.86 -2.32 -5.18
C THR A 263 5.33 -2.28 -3.73
N THR A 264 6.63 -2.47 -3.50
CA THR A 264 7.24 -2.50 -2.16
C THR A 264 8.67 -1.99 -2.20
N ILE A 265 9.09 -1.28 -1.15
CA ILE A 265 10.47 -0.86 -0.90
C ILE A 265 10.89 -1.42 0.46
N ASN A 266 12.04 -2.09 0.51
CA ASN A 266 12.65 -2.58 1.73
C ASN A 266 14.04 -1.93 1.89
N GLN A 267 14.15 -1.06 2.89
CA GLN A 267 15.36 -0.32 3.19
C GLN A 267 16.47 -1.23 3.76
N ASP A 268 16.11 -2.15 4.66
CA ASP A 268 17.06 -3.04 5.36
C ASP A 268 17.83 -3.93 4.37
N THR A 269 17.13 -4.48 3.38
CA THR A 269 17.74 -5.30 2.33
C THR A 269 18.20 -4.49 1.13
N ARG A 270 17.97 -3.17 1.11
CA ARG A 270 18.19 -2.26 -0.02
C ARG A 270 17.64 -2.79 -1.34
N THR A 271 16.38 -3.22 -1.31
CA THR A 271 15.67 -3.74 -2.48
C THR A 271 14.27 -3.19 -2.61
N PHE A 272 13.81 -2.97 -3.83
CA PHE A 272 12.41 -2.69 -4.13
C PHE A 272 11.90 -3.67 -5.17
N VAL A 273 10.58 -3.80 -5.25
CA VAL A 273 9.90 -4.71 -6.17
C VAL A 273 9.13 -3.89 -7.18
N ILE A 274 9.30 -4.24 -8.46
CA ILE A 274 8.46 -3.75 -9.55
C ILE A 274 7.60 -4.88 -10.10
N GLN A 275 6.43 -4.51 -10.63
CA GLN A 275 5.50 -5.46 -11.22
C GLN A 275 5.39 -5.24 -12.73
N GLU A 276 5.56 -6.33 -13.50
CA GLU A 276 5.27 -6.38 -14.92
C GLU A 276 4.07 -7.33 -15.13
N LYS A 277 3.05 -6.86 -15.86
CA LYS A 277 1.90 -7.68 -16.24
C LYS A 277 2.32 -8.57 -17.41
N ASP A 278 2.38 -9.88 -17.20
CA ASP A 278 2.65 -10.83 -18.29
C ASP A 278 1.33 -11.16 -18.98
N VAL A 279 1.25 -10.87 -20.28
CA VAL A 279 0.05 -11.14 -21.11
C VAL A 279 0.07 -12.59 -21.61
N ASP A 280 1.19 -13.30 -21.48
CA ASP A 280 1.36 -14.65 -22.04
C ASP A 280 1.53 -15.72 -20.95
N ASP A 281 0.41 -16.42 -20.75
CA ASP A 281 0.25 -17.84 -20.43
C ASP A 281 1.25 -18.45 -19.41
N CYS A 282 0.72 -18.91 -18.27
CA CYS A 282 1.41 -19.71 -17.23
C CYS A 282 1.83 -21.11 -17.74
N ASN A 283 2.26 -21.20 -18.99
CA ASN A 283 2.78 -22.37 -19.65
C ASN A 283 4.21 -22.63 -19.16
N ALA A 284 4.43 -23.82 -18.62
CA ALA A 284 5.71 -24.23 -18.03
C ALA A 284 6.90 -24.22 -19.03
N SER A 285 6.61 -24.08 -20.33
CA SER A 285 7.56 -24.09 -21.44
C SER A 285 8.41 -22.82 -21.59
N THR A 286 8.04 -21.69 -20.97
CA THR A 286 8.86 -20.45 -20.99
C THR A 286 9.71 -20.25 -19.73
N ARG A 287 9.99 -21.33 -18.97
CA ARG A 287 10.96 -21.33 -17.87
C ARG A 287 12.34 -20.90 -18.39
N GLY A 288 12.68 -19.62 -18.25
CA GLY A 288 14.07 -19.16 -18.36
C GLY A 288 14.35 -17.93 -19.20
N GLN A 289 13.40 -17.36 -19.94
CA GLN A 289 13.64 -16.05 -20.59
C GLN A 289 13.24 -14.91 -19.65
N ILE A 290 14.02 -14.74 -18.58
CA ILE A 290 13.99 -13.51 -17.80
C ILE A 290 14.43 -12.40 -18.75
N ARG A 291 13.54 -11.46 -19.10
CA ARG A 291 13.95 -10.25 -19.81
C ARG A 291 15.04 -9.60 -18.97
N LYS A 292 16.26 -9.49 -19.49
CA LYS A 292 17.32 -8.74 -18.82
C LYS A 292 16.83 -7.30 -18.71
N PHE A 293 16.52 -6.86 -17.49
CA PHE A 293 16.20 -5.47 -17.22
C PHE A 293 17.50 -4.68 -17.26
N ASN A 294 17.60 -3.77 -18.23
CA ASN A 294 18.74 -2.88 -18.32
C ASN A 294 18.56 -1.72 -17.34
N THR A 295 18.94 -1.94 -16.09
CA THR A 295 19.00 -0.88 -15.07
C THR A 295 20.36 -0.19 -15.15
N SER A 296 20.38 1.12 -14.91
CA SER A 296 21.64 1.86 -14.76
C SER A 296 22.08 1.89 -13.32
N PHE A 297 23.39 2.02 -13.11
CA PHE A 297 23.94 2.38 -11.79
C PHE A 297 23.17 3.59 -11.24
N PRO A 298 22.74 3.57 -9.95
CA PRO A 298 23.14 2.67 -8.86
C PRO A 298 22.27 1.41 -8.68
N PHE A 299 21.41 1.08 -9.64
CA PHE A 299 20.44 -0.02 -9.52
C PHE A 299 20.90 -1.29 -10.22
N LYS A 300 20.65 -2.45 -9.59
CA LYS A 300 20.94 -3.79 -10.14
C LYS A 300 19.75 -4.72 -9.98
N MET A 301 19.44 -5.49 -11.02
CA MET A 301 18.45 -6.56 -10.93
C MET A 301 19.00 -7.70 -10.07
N ASN A 302 18.34 -8.01 -8.96
CA ASN A 302 18.76 -9.10 -8.07
C ASN A 302 18.11 -10.43 -8.47
N ALA A 303 16.78 -10.42 -8.66
CA ALA A 303 16.01 -11.63 -8.95
C ALA A 303 14.68 -11.28 -9.65
N SER A 304 14.05 -12.28 -10.27
CA SER A 304 12.66 -12.20 -10.70
C SER A 304 11.89 -13.42 -10.23
N LYS A 305 10.60 -13.23 -9.92
CA LYS A 305 9.69 -14.28 -9.49
C LYS A 305 8.40 -14.16 -10.29
N ARG A 306 7.99 -15.25 -10.93
CA ARG A 306 6.69 -15.35 -11.61
C ARG A 306 5.64 -15.90 -10.63
N TRP A 307 4.54 -15.19 -10.48
CA TRP A 307 3.37 -15.63 -9.74
C TRP A 307 2.31 -16.15 -10.72
N CYS A 308 2.03 -17.45 -10.62
CA CYS A 308 0.94 -18.11 -11.30
C CYS A 308 -0.02 -18.61 -10.21
N ASP A 309 -0.91 -17.73 -9.75
CA ASP A 309 -2.02 -18.16 -8.89
C ASP A 309 -3.18 -18.58 -9.76
N SER A 310 -3.68 -19.79 -9.57
CA SER A 310 -4.92 -20.23 -10.22
C SER A 310 -6.14 -19.45 -9.72
N ASN A 311 -6.05 -18.73 -8.59
CA ASN A 311 -7.19 -18.08 -7.95
C ASN A 311 -7.32 -16.57 -8.22
N VAL A 312 -6.31 -15.90 -8.79
CA VAL A 312 -6.27 -14.41 -8.84
C VAL A 312 -6.52 -13.82 -10.23
N SER A 313 -6.22 -14.54 -11.32
CA SER A 313 -6.59 -14.18 -12.71
C SER A 313 -5.93 -15.20 -13.65
N SER A 314 -6.47 -15.40 -14.85
CA SER A 314 -5.82 -16.10 -15.97
C SER A 314 -4.52 -15.42 -16.48
N GLN A 315 -4.08 -14.34 -15.82
CA GLN A 315 -2.91 -13.53 -16.17
C GLN A 315 -1.80 -13.75 -15.13
N GLY A 316 -0.63 -14.20 -15.57
CA GLY A 316 0.55 -14.31 -14.73
C GLY A 316 1.10 -12.93 -14.37
N LEU A 317 1.59 -12.78 -13.15
CA LEU A 317 2.29 -11.57 -12.71
C LEU A 317 3.77 -11.87 -12.52
N VAL A 318 4.65 -10.96 -12.96
CA VAL A 318 6.09 -11.08 -12.72
C VAL A 318 6.51 -9.97 -11.76
N GLU A 319 6.97 -10.39 -10.58
CA GLU A 319 7.67 -9.51 -9.63
C GLU A 319 9.16 -9.51 -9.97
N ILE A 320 9.76 -8.32 -10.03
CA ILE A 320 11.19 -8.16 -10.24
C ILE A 320 11.77 -7.41 -9.04
N VAL A 321 12.77 -8.02 -8.41
CA VAL A 321 13.47 -7.46 -7.27
C VAL A 321 14.70 -6.71 -7.77
N ILE A 322 14.73 -5.40 -7.52
CA ILE A 322 15.84 -4.52 -7.88
C ILE A 322 16.53 -4.08 -6.59
N GLY A 323 17.84 -4.31 -6.51
CA GLY A 323 18.69 -3.77 -5.46
C GLY A 323 19.30 -2.43 -5.85
N TRP A 324 19.71 -1.65 -4.86
CA TRP A 324 20.53 -0.45 -5.07
C TRP A 324 21.83 -0.50 -4.27
N GLU A 325 22.85 0.15 -4.81
CA GLU A 325 24.15 0.25 -4.15
C GLU A 325 24.10 1.18 -2.93
N PRO A 326 25.00 1.02 -1.94
CA PRO A 326 25.13 1.95 -0.83
C PRO A 326 25.47 3.38 -1.31
N PRO A 327 24.77 4.42 -0.82
CA PRO A 327 25.04 5.80 -1.20
C PRO A 327 26.30 6.37 -0.54
N GLN A 328 26.79 7.48 -1.10
CA GLN A 328 27.78 8.33 -0.44
C GLN A 328 27.13 9.23 0.62
N GLU A 329 27.94 10.07 1.28
CA GLU A 329 27.46 11.04 2.25
C GLU A 329 26.33 11.91 1.66
N PRO A 330 25.24 12.19 2.40
CA PRO A 330 24.09 12.96 1.92
C PRO A 330 24.48 14.33 1.35
N VAL A 331 23.78 14.77 0.30
CA VAL A 331 23.95 16.13 -0.25
C VAL A 331 23.42 17.15 0.75
N CYS A 332 24.13 18.27 0.90
CA CYS A 332 23.72 19.36 1.78
C CYS A 332 23.89 20.72 1.09
N SER A 333 23.09 21.68 1.53
CA SER A 333 23.16 23.09 1.17
C SER A 333 23.52 23.96 2.38
N SER A 334 23.16 23.51 3.58
CA SER A 334 23.35 24.18 4.85
C SER A 334 23.80 23.19 5.94
N SER A 335 24.26 23.71 7.08
CA SER A 335 24.65 22.83 8.21
C SER A 335 23.47 22.06 8.79
N SER A 336 22.26 22.63 8.79
CA SER A 336 21.07 21.98 9.36
C SER A 336 20.62 20.76 8.57
N ASP A 337 20.98 20.67 7.29
CA ASP A 337 20.70 19.49 6.45
C ASP A 337 21.44 18.24 6.99
N CYS A 338 22.45 18.45 7.84
CA CYS A 338 23.26 17.41 8.46
C CYS A 338 22.83 17.03 9.88
N ASP A 339 21.80 17.66 10.46
CA ASP A 339 21.41 17.47 11.86
C ASP A 339 20.94 16.03 12.15
N ASP A 340 20.26 15.40 11.18
CA ASP A 340 19.81 14.01 11.26
C ASP A 340 20.93 12.97 11.06
N TRP A 341 22.13 13.43 10.69
CA TRP A 341 23.30 12.63 10.37
C TRP A 341 24.39 12.87 11.42
N SER A 342 24.33 12.09 12.50
CA SER A 342 25.22 12.25 13.65
C SER A 342 26.71 12.21 13.25
N ASN A 343 27.52 13.07 13.87
CA ASN A 343 28.95 13.21 13.60
C ASN A 343 29.29 13.59 12.15
N SER A 344 28.46 14.40 11.50
CA SER A 344 28.73 14.94 10.17
C SER A 344 28.60 16.46 10.12
N THR A 345 29.28 17.09 9.16
CA THR A 345 29.24 18.54 8.93
C THR A 345 29.16 18.82 7.43
N CYS A 346 28.30 19.75 7.03
CA CYS A 346 28.12 20.13 5.63
C CYS A 346 29.39 20.79 5.08
N ASN A 347 30.05 20.14 4.12
CA ASN A 347 31.33 20.60 3.56
C ASN A 347 31.46 20.22 2.07
N LYS A 348 32.31 20.95 1.34
CA LYS A 348 32.65 20.64 -0.06
C LYS A 348 34.04 20.00 -0.16
N LYS A 349 34.15 18.88 -0.87
CA LYS A 349 35.45 18.35 -1.34
C LYS A 349 35.76 19.00 -2.70
N GLY A 350 36.62 20.02 -2.72
CA GLY A 350 37.03 20.73 -3.95
C GLY A 350 35.86 21.47 -4.64
N ASN A 351 35.77 21.35 -5.98
CA ASN A 351 34.69 21.93 -6.79
C ASN A 351 33.38 21.10 -6.81
N GLY A 352 33.28 20.05 -5.99
CA GLY A 352 32.12 19.16 -5.96
C GLY A 352 30.90 19.72 -5.22
N THR A 353 29.78 19.00 -5.34
CA THR A 353 28.56 19.23 -4.54
C THR A 353 28.88 19.10 -3.05
N ALA A 354 28.32 19.99 -2.23
CA ALA A 354 28.46 19.91 -0.77
C ALA A 354 27.72 18.68 -0.23
N ARG A 355 28.34 17.99 0.72
CA ARG A 355 27.80 16.79 1.36
C ARG A 355 28.03 16.83 2.87
N CYS A 356 27.22 16.10 3.63
CA CYS A 356 27.37 15.92 5.07
C CYS A 356 28.56 14.99 5.38
N LEU A 357 29.77 15.55 5.32
CA LEU A 357 30.99 14.78 5.51
C LEU A 357 31.15 14.38 6.98
N CYS A 358 31.55 13.15 7.24
CA CYS A 358 31.84 12.69 8.59
C CYS A 358 32.96 13.51 9.24
N ASN A 359 32.79 13.80 10.53
CA ASN A 359 33.76 14.48 11.36
C ASN A 359 35.01 13.62 11.58
N SER A 360 36.10 14.22 12.08
CA SER A 360 37.35 13.50 12.36
C SER A 360 37.12 12.23 13.19
N ASN A 361 37.81 11.14 12.83
CA ASN A 361 37.69 9.79 13.41
C ASN A 361 36.42 9.00 13.07
N PHE A 362 35.54 9.57 12.25
CA PHE A 362 34.39 8.86 11.71
C PHE A 362 34.54 8.65 10.21
N TRP A 363 33.97 7.56 9.70
CA TRP A 363 33.80 7.34 8.27
C TRP A 363 32.35 7.02 7.94
N TRP A 364 31.96 7.30 6.70
CA TRP A 364 30.63 7.00 6.23
C TRP A 364 30.48 5.51 5.93
N ASP A 365 29.54 4.85 6.61
CA ASP A 365 29.09 3.52 6.23
C ASP A 365 27.76 3.65 5.49
N GLY A 366 27.81 3.50 4.16
CA GLY A 366 26.62 3.56 3.31
C GLY A 366 25.63 2.41 3.54
N ASN A 367 26.01 1.32 4.21
CA ASN A 367 25.06 0.27 4.60
C ASN A 367 24.28 0.69 5.85
N ALA A 368 24.98 1.25 6.84
CA ALA A 368 24.37 1.75 8.07
C ALA A 368 23.71 3.12 7.91
N LEU A 369 23.98 3.82 6.78
CA LEU A 369 23.57 5.19 6.52
C LEU A 369 23.96 6.13 7.68
N ASN A 370 25.18 5.99 8.18
CA ASN A 370 25.65 6.79 9.30
C ASN A 370 27.18 6.93 9.30
N CYS A 371 27.67 7.94 10.02
CA CYS A 371 29.07 8.09 10.33
C CYS A 371 29.42 7.19 11.53
N VAL A 372 30.24 6.16 11.30
CA VAL A 372 30.64 5.21 12.33
C VAL A 372 32.07 5.48 12.78
N HIS A 373 32.35 5.28 14.07
CA HIS A 373 33.67 5.52 14.64
C HIS A 373 34.66 4.47 14.14
N GLY A 374 35.87 4.90 13.80
CA GLY A 374 36.84 4.00 13.22
C GLY A 374 37.57 3.11 14.21
N GLU A 375 37.35 1.80 14.13
CA GLU A 375 38.38 0.79 14.41
C GLU A 375 38.92 0.27 13.08
N HIS A 376 40.17 0.61 12.73
CA HIS A 376 40.82 0.19 11.49
C HIS A 376 40.69 -1.33 11.21
N SER A 377 39.69 -1.74 10.43
CA SER A 377 39.72 -2.98 9.65
C SER A 377 39.80 -2.62 8.18
N ILE A 378 41.02 -2.25 7.76
CA ILE A 378 41.41 -2.17 6.36
C ILE A 378 41.40 -3.61 5.81
N SER A 379 40.29 -4.04 5.22
CA SER A 379 40.30 -5.15 4.26
C SER A 379 40.49 -4.59 2.85
N CYS A 380 41.65 -3.97 2.60
CA CYS A 380 42.14 -3.82 1.23
C CYS A 380 42.55 -5.21 0.74
N LEU A 381 41.65 -5.88 0.03
CA LEU A 381 42.02 -6.97 -0.87
C LEU A 381 42.97 -6.40 -1.93
N LYS A 382 44.29 -6.55 -1.70
CA LYS A 382 45.28 -6.39 -2.76
C LYS A 382 45.03 -7.50 -3.80
N PRO A 383 45.03 -7.19 -5.11
CA PRO A 383 45.11 -8.23 -6.12
C PRO A 383 46.46 -8.94 -5.95
N GLN A 384 46.43 -10.27 -5.79
CA GLN A 384 47.64 -11.07 -5.93
C GLN A 384 48.11 -11.01 -7.38
N LYS A 385 49.44 -10.92 -7.49
CA LYS A 385 50.23 -10.62 -8.69
C LYS A 385 50.30 -11.81 -9.64
#